data_AF-A0A9R0SU77-F1
#
_entry.id   AF-A0A9R0SU77-F1
#
_cell.length_a   1.000
_cell.length_b   1.000
_cell.length_c   1.000
_cell.angle_alpha   90.00
_cell.angle_beta   90.00
_cell.angle_gamma   90.00
#
_symmetry.space_group_name_H-M   'P 1'
#
loop_
_entity.id
_entity.type
_entity.pdbx_description
1 polymer ?
#
loop_
_entity_poly.entity_id
_entity_poly.type
_entity_poly.pdbx_seq_one_letter_code
_entity_poly.pdbx_strand_id
1 'polypeptide(L)'
;MAYSIHGENKHFGTPTNPAASDRVPGGCSSGSAVAVAGGMVDFALGIDSIGGVRVPGGYCGVLAFRPSHAVISNSGVIPVAPSLDTIGWFAKDPIVLRRVGHLLLKLSYTDIRLPRHFYIADDCFEISKIPARRLTQVVTKSVEKLYGRQVLSHVNLGNYLASKIPSLRNYSNGQKNGDSKFSSLQALSSAMQLLQNLEISITSG
;
A
#
# COMPACT_ATOMS: atom_id res chain seq x y z
N MET A 1 -7.71 -15.36 -12.21
CA MET A 1 -7.95 -15.05 -10.79
C MET A 1 -6.82 -14.16 -10.26
N ALA A 2 -7.09 -13.42 -9.19
CA ALA A 2 -6.30 -12.28 -8.70
C ALA A 2 -5.04 -12.67 -7.87
N TYR A 3 -4.28 -13.67 -8.32
CA TYR A 3 -3.10 -14.18 -7.59
C TYR A 3 -1.77 -13.49 -7.93
N SER A 4 -1.75 -12.58 -8.92
CA SER A 4 -0.53 -11.90 -9.38
C SER A 4 -0.60 -10.39 -9.16
N ILE A 5 0.51 -9.82 -8.70
CA ILE A 5 0.70 -8.38 -8.51
C ILE A 5 1.31 -7.67 -9.73
N HIS A 6 1.60 -8.39 -10.81
CA HIS A 6 2.21 -7.81 -12.02
C HIS A 6 1.15 -7.26 -12.98
N GLY A 7 -0.08 -7.79 -12.93
CA GLY A 7 -1.18 -7.34 -13.81
C GLY A 7 -1.22 -8.03 -15.17
N GLU A 8 -0.32 -8.98 -15.41
CA GLU A 8 -0.30 -9.80 -16.62
C GLU A 8 -1.49 -10.77 -16.65
N ASN A 9 -2.14 -10.86 -17.80
CA ASN A 9 -3.28 -11.75 -18.00
C ASN A 9 -3.17 -12.47 -19.34
N LYS A 10 -3.02 -13.80 -19.29
CA LYS A 10 -2.86 -14.65 -20.48
C LYS A 10 -4.12 -14.76 -21.35
N HIS A 11 -5.31 -14.48 -20.81
CA HIS A 11 -6.58 -14.71 -21.48
C HIS A 11 -7.05 -13.47 -22.28
N PHE A 12 -6.84 -12.27 -21.74
CA PHE A 12 -7.31 -11.02 -22.33
C PHE A 12 -6.17 -10.04 -22.70
N GLY A 13 -4.92 -10.46 -22.48
CA GLY A 13 -3.74 -9.61 -22.64
C GLY A 13 -3.49 -8.73 -21.42
N THR A 14 -2.28 -8.15 -21.38
CA THR A 14 -1.86 -7.22 -20.32
C THR A 14 -2.21 -5.79 -20.72
N PRO A 15 -2.99 -5.04 -19.92
CA PRO A 15 -3.25 -3.63 -20.19
C PRO A 15 -1.95 -2.82 -20.25
N THR A 16 -1.84 -1.91 -21.23
CA THR A 16 -0.68 -1.01 -21.32
C THR A 16 -0.69 -0.02 -20.16
N ASN A 17 0.43 0.10 -19.45
CA ASN A 17 0.57 1.07 -18.37
C ASN A 17 0.69 2.50 -18.95
N PRO A 18 -0.26 3.42 -18.67
CA PRO A 18 -0.21 4.78 -19.23
C PRO A 18 0.94 5.64 -18.71
N ALA A 19 1.49 5.32 -17.53
CA ALA A 19 2.61 6.06 -16.94
C ALA A 19 3.98 5.58 -17.45
N ALA A 20 4.07 4.35 -17.96
CA ALA A 20 5.28 3.75 -18.51
C ALA A 20 4.92 2.59 -19.45
N SER A 21 4.72 2.87 -20.74
CA SER A 21 4.15 1.92 -21.71
C SER A 21 4.98 0.65 -21.93
N ASP A 22 6.27 0.68 -21.60
CA ASP A 22 7.21 -0.45 -21.65
C ASP A 22 7.20 -1.30 -20.36
N ARG A 23 6.35 -0.97 -19.38
CA ARG A 23 6.30 -1.61 -18.07
C ARG A 23 4.94 -2.20 -17.77
N VAL A 24 4.93 -3.19 -16.88
CA VAL A 24 3.68 -3.77 -16.39
C VAL A 24 2.86 -2.74 -15.60
N PRO A 25 1.51 -2.80 -15.67
CA PRO A 25 0.64 -1.87 -14.94
C PRO A 25 0.51 -2.21 -13.44
N GLY A 26 1.01 -3.37 -13.00
CA GLY A 26 0.75 -3.89 -11.66
C GLY A 26 -0.62 -4.57 -11.60
N GLY A 27 -0.89 -5.32 -10.53
CA GLY A 27 -2.11 -6.11 -10.39
C GLY A 27 -2.45 -6.43 -8.94
N CYS A 28 -3.56 -7.10 -8.68
CA CYS A 28 -4.46 -7.74 -9.65
C CYS A 28 -5.45 -6.79 -10.35
N SER A 29 -5.70 -5.58 -9.80
CA SER A 29 -6.68 -4.63 -10.36
C SER A 29 -6.11 -3.76 -11.49
N SER A 30 -5.38 -4.38 -12.42
CA SER A 30 -4.63 -3.71 -13.50
C SER A 30 -5.53 -2.86 -14.39
N GLY A 31 -6.63 -3.44 -14.89
CA GLY A 31 -7.59 -2.75 -15.75
C GLY A 31 -8.21 -1.52 -15.07
N SER A 32 -8.59 -1.64 -13.80
CA SER A 32 -9.13 -0.52 -13.01
C SER A 32 -8.15 0.64 -12.91
N ALA A 33 -6.89 0.36 -12.57
CA ALA A 33 -5.86 1.39 -12.46
C ALA A 33 -5.54 2.04 -13.81
N VAL A 34 -5.43 1.24 -14.88
CA VAL A 34 -5.16 1.74 -16.23
C VAL A 34 -6.32 2.58 -16.76
N ALA A 35 -7.56 2.17 -16.54
CA ALA A 35 -8.75 2.93 -16.97
C ALA A 35 -8.80 4.32 -16.30
N VAL A 36 -8.52 4.38 -14.99
CA VAL A 36 -8.42 5.66 -14.27
C VAL A 36 -7.21 6.47 -14.76
N ALA A 37 -6.03 5.87 -14.89
CA ALA A 37 -4.81 6.55 -15.31
C ALA A 37 -4.96 7.17 -16.71
N GLY A 38 -5.54 6.42 -17.64
CA GLY A 38 -5.85 6.82 -19.00
C GLY A 38 -7.02 7.80 -19.13
N GLY A 39 -7.70 8.15 -18.03
CA GLY A 39 -8.82 9.10 -18.06
C GLY A 39 -10.09 8.56 -18.70
N MET A 40 -10.25 7.23 -18.76
CA MET A 40 -11.46 6.59 -19.29
C MET A 40 -12.62 6.66 -18.30
N VAL A 41 -12.30 6.70 -16.99
CA VAL A 41 -13.24 6.81 -15.87
C VAL A 41 -12.67 7.69 -14.77
N ASP A 42 -13.53 8.35 -13.99
CA ASP A 42 -13.11 9.22 -12.87
C ASP A 42 -12.57 8.42 -11.67
N PHE A 43 -13.13 7.23 -11.44
CA PHE A 43 -12.73 6.31 -10.40
C PHE A 43 -12.99 4.86 -10.82
N ALA A 44 -12.34 3.92 -10.14
CA ALA A 44 -12.60 2.50 -10.31
C ALA A 44 -12.42 1.76 -8.98
N LEU A 45 -13.07 0.59 -8.85
CA LEU A 45 -12.91 -0.30 -7.70
C LEU A 45 -11.87 -1.39 -8.00
N GLY A 46 -11.30 -1.94 -6.94
CA GLY A 46 -10.42 -3.09 -7.01
C GLY A 46 -10.40 -3.87 -5.70
N ILE A 47 -9.67 -4.99 -5.69
CA ILE A 47 -9.46 -5.83 -4.51
C ILE A 47 -7.98 -5.83 -4.13
N ASP A 48 -7.68 -5.71 -2.85
CA ASP A 48 -6.33 -5.69 -2.30
C ASP A 48 -6.19 -6.71 -1.17
N SER A 49 -5.81 -7.93 -1.55
CA SER A 49 -5.42 -8.99 -0.61
C SER A 49 -3.93 -8.93 -0.28
N ILE A 50 -3.10 -8.73 -1.32
CA ILE A 50 -1.63 -8.69 -1.22
C ILE A 50 -1.01 -7.44 -1.87
N GLY A 51 -1.80 -6.38 -2.07
CA GLY A 51 -1.37 -5.17 -2.81
C GLY A 51 -2.15 -4.92 -4.09
N GLY A 52 -3.23 -5.66 -4.34
CA GLY A 52 -3.99 -5.64 -5.60
C GLY A 52 -4.59 -4.31 -6.02
N VAL A 53 -4.65 -3.33 -5.10
CA VAL A 53 -5.03 -1.93 -5.36
C VAL A 53 -3.80 -1.03 -5.27
N ARG A 54 -3.01 -1.15 -4.21
CA ARG A 54 -1.87 -0.26 -3.96
C ARG A 54 -0.76 -0.37 -5.00
N VAL A 55 -0.43 -1.58 -5.46
CA VAL A 55 0.62 -1.84 -6.47
C VAL A 55 0.27 -1.22 -7.81
N PRO A 56 -0.89 -1.54 -8.44
CA PRO A 56 -1.23 -0.93 -9.73
C PRO A 56 -1.48 0.58 -9.63
N GLY A 57 -1.95 1.07 -8.48
CA GLY A 57 -2.06 2.52 -8.24
C GLY A 57 -0.71 3.23 -8.32
N GLY A 58 0.29 2.68 -7.61
CA GLY A 58 1.65 3.20 -7.65
C GLY A 58 2.30 3.10 -9.04
N TYR A 59 2.09 1.99 -9.74
CA TYR A 59 2.71 1.75 -11.05
C TYR A 59 2.08 2.59 -12.18
N CYS A 60 0.77 2.77 -12.15
CA CYS A 60 0.04 3.58 -13.14
C CYS A 60 -0.01 5.08 -12.78
N GLY A 61 0.59 5.49 -11.66
CA GLY A 61 0.67 6.90 -11.26
C GLY A 61 -0.66 7.52 -10.84
N VAL A 62 -1.53 6.75 -10.18
CA VAL A 62 -2.85 7.20 -9.71
C VAL A 62 -2.97 7.01 -8.19
N LEU A 63 -3.90 7.76 -7.58
CA LEU A 63 -4.19 7.56 -6.16
C LEU A 63 -4.94 6.24 -5.98
N ALA A 64 -4.56 5.49 -4.97
CA ALA A 64 -5.15 4.21 -4.64
C ALA A 64 -5.33 4.10 -3.12
N PHE A 65 -6.52 3.72 -2.69
CA PHE A 65 -6.83 3.61 -1.27
C PHE A 65 -7.32 2.19 -0.95
N ARG A 66 -6.67 1.59 0.05
CA ARG A 66 -7.10 0.36 0.68
C ARG A 66 -7.52 0.68 2.12
N PRO A 67 -8.81 0.55 2.49
CA PRO A 67 -9.25 0.78 3.85
C PRO A 67 -8.75 -0.30 4.82
N SER A 68 -9.05 -0.12 6.11
CA SER A 68 -8.95 -1.22 7.08
C SER A 68 -9.76 -2.42 6.62
N HIS A 69 -9.29 -3.62 6.92
CA HIS A 69 -10.00 -4.85 6.55
C HIS A 69 -11.41 -4.88 7.16
N ALA A 70 -12.34 -5.53 6.46
CA ALA A 70 -13.75 -5.73 6.85
C ALA A 70 -14.63 -4.47 7.02
N VAL A 71 -14.13 -3.25 6.84
CA VAL A 71 -14.99 -2.04 6.95
C VAL A 71 -15.92 -1.85 5.75
N ILE A 72 -15.61 -2.49 4.62
CA ILE A 72 -16.49 -2.60 3.45
C ILE A 72 -16.81 -4.09 3.29
N SER A 73 -18.08 -4.40 3.03
CA SER A 73 -18.51 -5.77 2.78
C SER A 73 -17.92 -6.30 1.47
N ASN A 74 -17.34 -7.50 1.51
CA ASN A 74 -16.87 -8.22 0.32
C ASN A 74 -17.99 -9.06 -0.35
N SER A 75 -19.26 -8.83 0.00
CA SER A 75 -20.38 -9.54 -0.62
C SER A 75 -20.38 -9.33 -2.14
N GLY A 76 -20.48 -10.44 -2.89
CA GLY A 76 -20.43 -10.43 -4.35
C GLY A 76 -19.01 -10.43 -4.95
N VAL A 77 -17.97 -10.37 -4.13
CA VAL A 77 -16.58 -10.53 -4.58
C VAL A 77 -16.21 -12.01 -4.57
N ILE A 78 -15.57 -12.48 -5.65
CA ILE A 78 -15.00 -13.83 -5.69
C ILE A 78 -13.79 -13.86 -4.74
N PRO A 79 -13.81 -14.68 -3.68
CA PRO A 79 -12.77 -14.69 -2.67
C PRO A 79 -11.43 -15.16 -3.24
N VAL A 80 -10.35 -14.52 -2.79
CA VAL A 80 -8.96 -14.91 -3.07
C VAL A 80 -8.26 -15.32 -1.78
N ALA A 81 -8.43 -14.53 -0.73
CA ALA A 81 -7.92 -14.76 0.61
C ALA A 81 -8.85 -14.00 1.58
N PRO A 82 -9.99 -14.59 2.00
CA PRO A 82 -11.06 -13.85 2.68
C PRO A 82 -10.64 -13.03 3.92
N SER A 83 -9.64 -13.49 4.66
CA SER A 83 -9.09 -12.82 5.85
C SER A 83 -8.22 -11.60 5.50
N LEU A 84 -7.85 -11.44 4.23
CA LEU A 84 -7.07 -10.32 3.70
C LEU A 84 -7.82 -9.47 2.67
N ASP A 85 -8.80 -10.07 1.98
CA ASP A 85 -9.54 -9.44 0.90
C ASP A 85 -10.17 -8.13 1.37
N THR A 86 -9.78 -7.04 0.70
CA THR A 86 -10.27 -5.70 1.02
C THR A 86 -10.64 -4.99 -0.27
N ILE A 87 -11.87 -4.51 -0.40
CA ILE A 87 -12.25 -3.61 -1.49
C ILE A 87 -11.55 -2.27 -1.31
N GLY A 88 -10.85 -1.84 -2.35
CA GLY A 88 -10.23 -0.53 -2.46
C GLY A 88 -10.68 0.19 -3.73
N TRP A 89 -10.20 1.42 -3.91
CA TRP A 89 -10.57 2.24 -5.06
C TRP A 89 -9.44 3.14 -5.53
N PHE A 90 -9.58 3.62 -6.75
CA PHE A 90 -8.64 4.45 -7.47
C PHE A 90 -9.28 5.75 -7.90
N ALA A 91 -8.50 6.83 -7.96
CA ALA A 91 -8.87 8.08 -8.63
C ALA A 91 -7.61 8.87 -9.01
N LYS A 92 -7.71 9.77 -10.00
CA LYS A 92 -6.66 10.77 -10.27
C LYS A 92 -6.80 12.01 -9.38
N ASP A 93 -8.04 12.41 -9.10
CA ASP A 93 -8.36 13.57 -8.27
C ASP A 93 -8.53 13.14 -6.80
N PRO A 94 -7.79 13.74 -5.85
CA PRO A 94 -7.98 13.47 -4.42
C PRO A 94 -9.39 13.78 -3.90
N ILE A 95 -10.10 14.74 -4.50
CA ILE A 95 -11.50 15.06 -4.17
C ILE A 95 -12.41 13.91 -4.55
N VAL A 96 -12.23 13.32 -5.74
CA VAL A 96 -12.98 12.14 -6.18
C VAL A 96 -12.65 10.95 -5.28
N LEU A 97 -11.37 10.68 -5.01
CA LEU A 97 -10.94 9.61 -4.10
C LEU A 97 -11.64 9.71 -2.74
N ARG A 98 -11.70 10.93 -2.18
CA ARG A 98 -12.34 11.21 -0.89
C ARG A 98 -13.86 11.00 -0.94
N ARG A 99 -14.53 11.48 -2.00
CA ARG A 99 -15.99 11.34 -2.17
C ARG A 99 -16.39 9.87 -2.23
N VAL A 100 -15.67 9.05 -3.01
CA VAL A 100 -15.88 7.60 -3.06
C VAL A 100 -15.69 6.99 -1.67
N GLY A 101 -14.64 7.40 -0.94
CA GLY A 101 -14.40 6.94 0.42
C GLY A 101 -15.53 7.27 1.39
N HIS A 102 -16.10 8.48 1.34
CA HIS A 102 -17.23 8.85 2.20
C HIS A 102 -18.45 7.96 1.94
N LEU A 103 -18.73 7.63 0.69
CA LEU A 103 -19.85 6.76 0.32
C LEU A 103 -19.61 5.32 0.79
N LEU A 104 -18.45 4.74 0.46
CA LEU A 104 -18.15 3.35 0.76
C LEU A 104 -17.98 3.08 2.26
N LEU A 105 -17.38 4.02 2.98
CA LEU A 105 -17.14 3.92 4.42
C LEU A 105 -18.30 4.45 5.26
N LYS A 106 -19.38 4.96 4.62
CA LYS A 106 -20.54 5.57 5.28
C LYS A 106 -20.15 6.65 6.29
N LEU A 107 -19.13 7.45 5.95
CA LEU A 107 -18.61 8.49 6.83
C LEU A 107 -19.45 9.76 6.70
N SER A 108 -19.64 10.45 7.84
CA SER A 108 -20.19 11.80 7.83
C SER A 108 -19.21 12.76 7.15
N TYR A 109 -19.75 13.70 6.36
CA TYR A 109 -18.93 14.75 5.77
C TYR A 109 -18.42 15.65 6.89
N THR A 110 -17.10 15.62 7.10
CA THR A 110 -16.42 16.45 8.09
C THR A 110 -15.47 17.42 7.40
N ASP A 111 -15.16 18.53 8.04
CA ASP A 111 -14.18 19.47 7.52
C ASP A 111 -12.79 18.81 7.42
N ILE A 112 -12.04 19.23 6.41
CA ILE A 112 -10.66 18.78 6.23
C ILE A 112 -9.84 19.30 7.39
N ARG A 113 -9.33 18.39 8.22
CA ARG A 113 -8.37 18.72 9.29
C ARG A 113 -6.96 18.65 8.73
N LEU A 114 -6.22 19.74 8.85
CA LEU A 114 -4.80 19.75 8.50
C LEU A 114 -4.02 18.84 9.47
N PRO A 115 -3.08 18.01 8.96
CA PRO A 115 -2.26 17.17 9.82
C PRO A 115 -1.35 18.03 10.71
N ARG A 116 -1.25 17.66 11.98
CA ARG A 116 -0.37 18.35 12.95
C ARG A 116 1.03 17.74 13.02
N HIS A 117 1.15 16.46 12.65
CA HIS A 117 2.39 15.71 12.69
C HIS A 117 2.46 14.79 11.46
N PHE A 118 3.63 14.77 10.83
CA PHE A 118 4.03 13.85 9.78
C PHE A 118 5.25 13.07 10.27
N TYR A 119 5.14 11.75 10.21
CA TYR A 119 6.24 10.84 10.54
C TYR A 119 6.76 10.20 9.26
N ILE A 120 8.05 10.35 8.99
CA ILE A 120 8.75 9.58 7.95
C ILE A 120 9.45 8.40 8.63
N ALA A 121 9.01 7.19 8.33
CA ALA A 121 9.64 5.95 8.77
C ALA A 121 10.83 5.63 7.85
N ASP A 122 12.03 6.12 8.20
CA ASP A 122 13.20 6.03 7.33
C ASP A 122 13.61 4.58 7.04
N ASP A 123 13.47 3.69 8.03
CA ASP A 123 13.76 2.26 7.93
C ASP A 123 12.89 1.53 6.89
N CYS A 124 11.69 2.05 6.59
CA CYS A 124 10.89 1.54 5.48
C CYS A 124 11.49 1.90 4.11
N PHE A 125 12.13 3.05 3.97
CA PHE A 125 12.78 3.48 2.74
C PHE A 125 14.14 2.80 2.54
N GLU A 126 14.82 2.42 3.62
CA GLU A 126 16.08 1.67 3.59
C GLU A 126 15.94 0.28 2.96
N ILE A 127 14.73 -0.29 2.96
CA ILE A 127 14.43 -1.57 2.30
C ILE A 127 14.41 -1.43 0.76
N SER A 128 14.31 -0.21 0.23
CA SER A 128 14.29 0.04 -1.21
C SER A 128 15.66 -0.15 -1.85
N LYS A 129 15.66 -0.62 -3.10
CA LYS A 129 16.86 -0.61 -3.96
C LYS A 129 17.30 0.79 -4.36
N ILE A 130 16.42 1.79 -4.23
CA ILE A 130 16.73 3.19 -4.47
C ILE A 130 17.29 3.78 -3.16
N PRO A 131 18.39 4.55 -3.19
CA PRO A 131 18.94 5.17 -1.99
C PRO A 131 17.86 5.91 -1.19
N ALA A 132 17.67 5.50 0.07
CA ALA A 132 16.58 6.00 0.94
C ALA A 132 16.53 7.52 0.99
N ARG A 133 17.70 8.18 1.07
CA ARG A 133 17.85 9.64 1.06
C ARG A 133 17.15 10.29 -0.13
N ARG A 134 17.20 9.68 -1.32
CA ARG A 134 16.56 10.24 -2.53
C ARG A 134 15.04 10.19 -2.41
N LEU A 135 14.50 9.11 -1.85
CA LEU A 135 13.07 8.94 -1.64
C LEU A 135 12.54 9.85 -0.53
N THR A 136 13.21 9.86 0.62
CA THR A 136 12.79 10.67 1.77
C THR A 136 12.87 12.16 1.46
N GLN A 137 13.90 12.63 0.73
CA GLN A 137 14.01 14.04 0.33
C GLN A 137 12.82 14.53 -0.50
N VAL A 138 12.27 13.71 -1.40
CA VAL A 138 11.11 14.09 -2.22
C VAL A 138 9.87 14.26 -1.34
N VAL A 139 9.66 13.33 -0.40
CA VAL A 139 8.55 13.38 0.55
C VAL A 139 8.70 14.56 1.49
N THR A 140 9.88 14.75 2.08
CA THR A 140 10.20 15.87 2.98
C THR A 140 9.92 17.20 2.30
N LYS A 141 10.46 17.45 1.10
CA LYS A 141 10.24 18.72 0.38
C LYS A 141 8.76 18.96 0.09
N SER A 142 8.02 17.91 -0.25
CA SER A 142 6.58 18.02 -0.54
C SER A 142 5.78 18.37 0.71
N VAL A 143 6.06 17.72 1.83
CA VAL A 143 5.41 18.01 3.12
C VAL A 143 5.78 19.41 3.61
N GLU A 144 7.06 19.78 3.57
CA GLU A 144 7.53 21.11 3.95
C GLU A 144 6.84 22.21 3.13
N LYS A 145 6.69 21.99 1.82
CA LYS A 145 6.01 22.93 0.92
C LYS A 145 4.52 23.08 1.24
N LEU A 146 3.83 22.00 1.59
CA LEU A 146 2.38 21.99 1.78
C LEU A 146 1.94 22.34 3.21
N TYR A 147 2.73 21.95 4.21
CA TYR A 147 2.33 21.97 5.62
C TYR A 147 3.37 22.62 6.56
N GLY A 148 4.53 23.03 6.04
CA GLY A 148 5.63 23.57 6.83
C GLY A 148 6.57 22.51 7.38
N ARG A 149 7.75 22.92 7.85
CA ARG A 149 8.80 22.01 8.32
C ARG A 149 8.59 21.51 9.75
N GLN A 150 7.95 22.31 10.58
CA GLN A 150 7.72 22.04 12.00
C GLN A 150 6.81 20.83 12.27
N VAL A 151 6.01 20.40 11.29
CA VAL A 151 5.12 19.23 11.43
C VAL A 151 5.85 17.92 11.14
N LEU A 152 7.07 17.96 10.58
CA LEU A 152 7.77 16.78 10.09
C LEU A 152 8.74 16.22 11.14
N SER A 153 8.69 14.90 11.34
CA SER A 153 9.61 14.17 12.18
C SER A 153 10.01 12.85 11.54
N HIS A 154 11.25 12.43 11.79
CA HIS A 154 11.79 11.18 11.30
C HIS A 154 11.75 10.14 12.43
N VAL A 155 11.39 8.91 12.10
CA VAL A 155 11.28 7.80 13.05
C VAL A 155 11.87 6.53 12.46
N ASN A 156 12.39 5.67 13.34
CA ASN A 156 12.64 4.28 13.01
C ASN A 156 11.45 3.45 13.49
N LEU A 157 10.63 2.97 12.55
CA LEU A 157 9.38 2.28 12.86
C LEU A 157 9.64 0.95 13.59
N GLY A 158 10.67 0.21 13.20
CA GLY A 158 11.07 -1.03 13.86
C GLY A 158 11.38 -0.82 15.35
N ASN A 159 12.20 0.18 15.69
CA ASN A 159 12.53 0.51 17.07
C ASN A 159 11.30 1.01 17.84
N TYR A 160 10.46 1.83 17.22
CA TYR A 160 9.21 2.29 17.83
C TYR A 160 8.32 1.10 18.19
N LEU A 161 8.09 0.18 17.25
CA LEU A 161 7.27 -1.01 17.48
C LEU A 161 7.87 -1.92 18.56
N ALA A 162 9.19 -2.16 18.54
CA ALA A 162 9.88 -2.95 19.56
C ALA A 162 9.74 -2.34 20.97
N SER A 163 9.71 -1.01 21.07
CA SER A 163 9.50 -0.32 22.35
C SER A 163 8.09 -0.57 22.92
N LYS A 164 7.09 -0.67 22.05
CA LYS A 164 5.67 -0.82 22.40
C LYS A 164 5.22 -2.26 22.51
N ILE A 165 5.86 -3.18 21.80
CA ILE A 165 5.46 -4.59 21.69
C ILE A 165 6.58 -5.46 22.29
N PRO A 166 6.38 -6.01 23.51
CA PRO A 166 7.43 -6.76 24.21
C PRO A 166 7.99 -7.94 23.41
N SER A 167 7.15 -8.65 22.66
CA SER A 167 7.58 -9.80 21.84
C SER A 167 8.52 -9.42 20.69
N LEU A 168 8.53 -8.15 20.26
CA LEU A 168 9.43 -7.66 19.20
C LEU A 168 10.79 -7.20 19.71
N ARG A 169 10.99 -7.06 21.03
CA ARG A 169 12.26 -6.59 21.63
C ARG A 169 13.43 -7.51 21.30
N ASN A 170 13.20 -8.79 21.08
CA ASN A 170 14.24 -9.76 20.72
C ASN A 170 14.84 -9.49 19.32
N TYR A 171 14.14 -8.71 18.50
CA TYR A 171 14.45 -8.33 17.12
C TYR A 171 14.90 -6.86 16.99
N SER A 172 15.08 -6.13 18.10
CA SER A 172 15.58 -4.75 18.03
C SER A 172 17.06 -4.72 17.62
N ASN A 173 17.41 -3.79 16.72
CA ASN A 173 18.77 -3.62 16.21
C ASN A 173 19.80 -3.49 17.34
N GLY A 174 20.59 -4.54 17.54
CA GLY A 174 21.73 -4.55 18.44
C GLY A 174 22.72 -5.59 17.97
N GLN A 175 23.86 -5.13 17.44
CA GLN A 175 25.02 -5.97 17.19
C GLN A 175 25.45 -6.60 18.52
N LYS A 176 25.19 -7.89 18.69
CA LYS A 176 25.96 -8.75 19.60
C LYS A 176 26.31 -10.00 18.82
N ASN A 177 27.58 -10.07 18.43
CA ASN A 177 28.31 -11.23 17.91
C ASN A 177 27.77 -11.86 16.62
N GLY A 178 28.34 -11.44 15.48
CA GLY A 178 28.58 -12.31 14.31
C GLY A 178 27.38 -12.80 13.48
N ASP A 179 26.20 -12.91 14.06
CA ASP A 179 25.00 -13.41 13.39
C ASP A 179 24.11 -12.24 12.95
N SER A 180 23.70 -12.26 11.68
CA SER A 180 22.80 -11.26 11.10
C SER A 180 21.44 -11.32 11.79
N LYS A 181 21.22 -10.49 12.80
CA LYS A 181 19.91 -10.40 13.48
C LYS A 181 18.91 -9.65 12.60
N PHE A 182 17.75 -10.28 12.36
CA PHE A 182 16.60 -9.67 11.70
C PHE A 182 16.06 -8.48 12.51
N SER A 183 15.82 -7.35 11.84
CA SER A 183 15.11 -6.23 12.46
C SER A 183 13.64 -6.59 12.73
N SER A 184 13.00 -5.92 13.71
CA SER A 184 11.57 -6.09 13.99
C SER A 184 10.69 -5.88 12.75
N LEU A 185 11.06 -4.94 11.87
CA LEU A 185 10.34 -4.68 10.63
C LEU A 185 10.48 -5.84 9.63
N GLN A 186 11.67 -6.39 9.47
CA GLN A 186 11.90 -7.58 8.62
C GLN A 186 11.16 -8.81 9.16
N ALA A 187 11.17 -9.04 10.47
CA ALA A 187 10.45 -10.15 11.09
C ALA A 187 8.94 -10.07 10.84
N LEU A 188 8.35 -8.88 11.01
CA LEU A 188 6.93 -8.64 10.72
C LEU A 188 6.62 -8.80 9.23
N SER A 189 7.48 -8.31 8.34
CA SER A 189 7.34 -8.49 6.89
C SER A 189 7.34 -9.96 6.50
N SER A 190 8.28 -10.75 7.01
CA SER A 190 8.36 -12.19 6.73
C SER A 190 7.14 -12.93 7.26
N ALA A 191 6.69 -12.61 8.48
CA ALA A 191 5.47 -13.20 9.03
C ALA A 191 4.23 -12.90 8.16
N MET A 192 4.10 -11.66 7.69
CA MET A 192 2.99 -11.28 6.80
C MET A 192 3.05 -12.04 5.47
N GLN A 193 4.22 -12.19 4.86
CA GLN A 193 4.38 -12.96 3.62
C GLN A 193 4.01 -14.44 3.80
N LEU A 194 4.38 -15.04 4.94
CA LEU A 194 4.00 -16.42 5.25
C LEU A 194 2.47 -16.57 5.39
N LEU A 195 1.81 -15.65 6.11
CA LEU A 195 0.35 -15.67 6.26
C LEU A 195 -0.35 -15.54 4.90
N GLN A 196 0.11 -14.61 4.06
CA GLN A 196 -0.41 -14.42 2.70
C GLN A 196 -0.27 -15.69 1.86
N ASN A 197 0.89 -16.33 1.89
CA ASN A 197 1.14 -17.56 1.13
C ASN A 197 0.27 -18.72 1.60
N LEU A 198 0.11 -18.89 2.92
CA LEU A 198 -0.72 -19.93 3.50
C LEU A 198 -2.19 -19.77 3.09
N GLU A 199 -2.73 -18.56 3.20
CA GLU A 199 -4.14 -18.31 2.92
C GLU A 199 -4.47 -18.44 1.43
N ILE A 200 -3.59 -17.94 0.56
CA ILE A 200 -3.73 -18.11 -0.88
C ILE A 200 -3.68 -19.59 -1.24
N SER A 201 -2.75 -20.37 -0.66
CA SER A 201 -2.64 -21.81 -0.89
C SER A 201 -3.94 -22.54 -0.53
N ILE A 202 -4.49 -22.29 0.67
CA ILE A 202 -5.74 -22.90 1.15
C ILE A 202 -6.92 -22.58 0.22
N THR A 203 -7.00 -21.37 -0.29
CA THR A 203 -8.14 -20.91 -1.11
C THR A 203 -7.99 -21.32 -2.59
N SER A 204 -6.80 -21.78 -3.00
CA SER A 204 -6.48 -22.17 -4.38
C SER A 204 -6.51 -23.68 -4.64
N GLY A 205 -6.62 -24.50 -3.59
CA GLY A 205 -6.79 -25.96 -3.67
C GLY A 205 -8.25 -26.37 -3.65
#